data_AF-A0A2M8F8N1-F1
#
_entry.id   AF-A0A2M8F8N1-F1
#
_cell.length_a   1.000
_cell.length_b   1.000
_cell.length_c   1.000
_cell.angle_alpha   90.00
_cell.angle_beta   90.00
_cell.angle_gamma   90.00
#
_symmetry.space_group_name_H-M   'P 1'
#
loop_
_entity.id
_entity.type
_entity.pdbx_description
1 polymer ?
#
loop_
_entity_poly.entity_id
_entity_poly.type
_entity_poly.pdbx_seq_one_letter_code
_entity_poly.pdbx_strand_id
1 'polypeptide(L)' 'LNNSYNRKKGYVTQIWQRENYPEVIYSDTFLLTKIKYIYFNPVKKGYVEQPEDWQYSSARNWIKEKHDIIELDPRP' A
#
# COMPACT_ATOMS: atom_id res chain seq x y z
N LEU A 1 14.54 -13.72 13.07
CA LEU A 1 15.17 -12.39 13.28
C LEU A 1 14.91 -11.99 14.72
N ASN A 2 15.94 -12.03 15.56
CA ASN A 2 15.88 -11.68 16.98
C ASN A 2 15.75 -10.17 17.14
N ASN A 3 14.52 -9.67 17.16
CA ASN A 3 14.23 -8.27 17.37
C ASN A 3 13.73 -8.07 18.82
N SER A 4 14.66 -8.13 19.77
CA SER A 4 14.44 -7.77 21.17
C SER A 4 14.36 -6.25 21.30
N TYR A 5 13.19 -5.67 21.02
CA TYR A 5 12.96 -4.23 21.17
C TYR A 5 11.94 -3.95 22.27
N ASN A 6 12.35 -3.15 23.26
CA ASN A 6 11.53 -2.80 24.43
C ASN A 6 10.23 -2.07 24.03
N ARG A 7 9.11 -2.56 24.56
CA ARG A 7 7.75 -2.02 24.37
C ARG A 7 7.66 -0.58 24.89
N LYS A 8 6.89 0.29 24.20
CA LYS A 8 6.62 1.65 24.70
C LYS A 8 5.82 1.55 26.00
N LYS A 9 6.33 2.16 27.08
CA LYS A 9 5.74 2.10 28.44
C LYS A 9 4.30 2.61 28.40
N GLY A 10 3.33 1.82 28.87
CA GLY A 10 1.90 2.18 28.94
C GLY A 10 0.97 1.53 27.89
N TYR A 11 1.49 0.98 26.79
CA TYR A 11 0.67 0.25 25.81
C TYR A 11 0.63 -1.22 26.18
N VAL A 12 -0.51 -1.92 26.09
CA VAL A 12 -0.62 -3.38 26.39
C VAL A 12 -0.12 -4.24 25.22
N THR A 13 -0.36 -3.78 23.99
CA THR A 13 0.01 -4.49 22.77
C THR A 13 0.52 -3.50 21.73
N GLN A 14 1.49 -3.90 20.92
CA GLN A 14 1.99 -3.12 19.79
C GLN A 14 1.42 -3.71 18.50
N ILE A 15 0.60 -2.92 17.80
CA ILE A 15 -0.01 -3.32 16.52
C ILE A 15 0.92 -2.97 15.35
N TRP A 16 1.50 -1.76 15.37
CA TRP A 16 2.36 -1.25 14.31
C TRP A 16 3.81 -1.69 14.48
N GLN A 17 4.47 -2.01 13.37
CA GLN A 17 5.94 -2.12 13.35
C GLN A 17 6.57 -0.76 13.68
N ARG A 18 7.77 -0.80 14.28
CA ARG A 18 8.42 0.41 14.81
C ARG A 18 9.12 1.23 13.72
N GLU A 19 9.57 0.56 12.67
CA GLU A 19 10.21 1.16 11.50
C GLU A 19 9.21 1.31 10.37
N ASN A 20 9.37 2.36 9.58
CA ASN A 20 8.79 2.49 8.26
C ASN A 20 9.92 2.52 7.23
N TYR A 21 9.58 2.27 5.97
CA TYR A 21 10.52 2.32 4.85
C TYR A 21 10.16 3.49 3.93
N PRO A 22 10.38 4.76 4.36
CA PRO A 22 10.09 5.92 3.51
C PRO A 22 11.12 6.01 2.39
N GLU A 23 10.64 6.24 1.18
CA GLU A 23 11.47 6.49 0.02
C GLU A 23 11.01 7.76 -0.68
N VAL A 24 11.95 8.65 -1.00
CA VAL A 24 11.66 9.89 -1.72
C VAL A 24 11.41 9.56 -3.19
N ILE A 25 10.30 10.05 -3.74
CA ILE A 25 10.04 10.00 -5.17
C ILE A 25 10.88 11.07 -5.86
N TYR A 26 11.81 10.66 -6.71
CA TYR A 26 12.75 11.56 -7.39
C TYR A 26 12.54 11.65 -8.91
N SER A 27 11.67 10.81 -9.48
CA SER A 27 11.31 10.84 -10.89
C SER A 27 9.95 10.20 -11.16
N ASP A 28 9.35 10.55 -12.29
CA ASP A 28 8.09 9.95 -12.76
C ASP A 28 8.26 8.45 -13.02
N THR A 29 9.41 8.02 -13.55
CA THR A 29 9.69 6.61 -13.78
C THR A 29 9.74 5.82 -12.47
N PHE A 30 10.32 6.42 -11.42
CA PHE A 30 10.35 5.82 -10.09
C PHE A 30 8.95 5.76 -9.48
N LEU A 31 8.17 6.85 -9.59
CA LEU A 31 6.78 6.90 -9.17
C LEU A 31 5.95 5.80 -9.81
N LEU A 32 5.97 5.68 -11.14
CA LEU A 32 5.22 4.67 -11.88
C LEU A 32 5.63 3.24 -11.49
N THR A 33 6.90 3.03 -11.20
CA THR A 33 7.39 1.73 -10.71
C THR A 33 6.81 1.40 -9.34
N LYS A 34 6.77 2.36 -8.41
CA LYS A 34 6.19 2.16 -7.07
C LYS A 34 4.67 1.99 -7.12
N ILE A 35 3.97 2.74 -7.98
CA ILE A 35 2.53 2.56 -8.21
C ILE A 35 2.24 1.13 -8.68
N LYS A 36 2.96 0.66 -9.71
CA LYS A 36 2.83 -0.73 -10.19
C LYS A 36 3.10 -1.74 -9.08
N TYR A 37 4.16 -1.54 -8.29
CA TYR A 37 4.45 -2.42 -7.16
C TYR A 37 3.28 -2.48 -6.16
N ILE A 38 2.72 -1.33 -5.77
CA ILE A 38 1.59 -1.25 -4.84
C ILE A 38 0.36 -1.98 -5.40
N TYR A 39 0.03 -1.75 -6.69
CA TYR A 39 -1.14 -2.36 -7.33
C TYR A 39 -1.02 -3.88 -7.43
N PHE A 40 0.18 -4.40 -7.71
CA PHE A 40 0.40 -5.84 -7.88
C PHE A 40 0.72 -6.57 -6.56
N ASN A 41 0.89 -5.88 -5.43
CA ASN A 41 1.15 -6.53 -4.14
C ASN A 41 0.07 -7.53 -3.72
N PRO A 42 -1.25 -7.22 -3.82
CA PRO A 42 -2.30 -8.19 -3.51
C PRO A 42 -2.23 -9.45 -4.38
N VAL A 43 -1.92 -9.30 -5.67
CA VAL A 43 -1.74 -10.43 -6.61
C VAL A 43 -0.53 -11.26 -6.23
N LYS A 44 0.62 -10.62 -5.98
CA LYS A 44 1.86 -11.29 -5.55
C LYS A 44 1.69 -12.04 -4.22
N LYS A 45 0.80 -11.56 -3.35
CA LYS A 45 0.43 -12.21 -2.09
C LYS A 45 -0.61 -13.32 -2.25
N GLY A 46 -1.21 -13.47 -3.43
CA GLY A 46 -2.22 -14.49 -3.73
C GLY A 46 -3.60 -14.15 -3.18
N TYR A 47 -3.89 -12.88 -2.87
CA TYR A 47 -5.19 -12.49 -2.33
C TYR A 47 -6.25 -12.29 -3.42
N VAL A 48 -5.83 -11.92 -4.62
CA VAL A 48 -6.68 -11.69 -5.79
C VAL A 48 -5.94 -12.11 -7.06
N GLU A 49 -6.68 -12.42 -8.13
CA GLU A 49 -6.11 -12.79 -9.42
C GLU A 49 -5.65 -11.55 -10.23
N GLN A 50 -6.37 -10.44 -10.10
CA GLN A 50 -6.08 -9.18 -10.80
C GLN A 50 -5.97 -8.01 -9.81
N PRO A 51 -5.11 -7.00 -10.09
CA PRO A 51 -4.88 -5.88 -9.16
C PRO A 51 -6.15 -5.06 -8.87
N GLU A 52 -7.01 -4.85 -9.86
CA GLU A 52 -8.29 -4.15 -9.73
C GLU A 52 -9.37 -4.91 -8.94
N ASP A 53 -9.15 -6.17 -8.59
CA ASP A 53 -10.09 -6.91 -7.77
C ASP A 53 -9.90 -6.61 -6.27
N TRP A 54 -8.77 -5.99 -5.93
CA TRP A 54 -8.51 -5.50 -4.59
C TRP A 54 -9.28 -4.21 -4.28
N GLN A 55 -10.34 -4.33 -3.49
CA GLN A 55 -11.27 -3.23 -3.16
C GLN A 55 -10.63 -2.07 -2.39
N TYR A 56 -9.51 -2.33 -1.71
CA TYR A 56 -8.81 -1.34 -0.88
C TYR A 56 -7.60 -0.75 -1.61
N SER A 57 -7.66 -0.64 -2.94
CA SER A 57 -6.62 -0.01 -3.76
C SER A 57 -7.23 0.81 -4.89
N SER A 58 -6.61 1.95 -5.18
CA SER A 58 -6.94 2.81 -6.34
C SER A 58 -6.68 2.15 -7.70
N ALA A 59 -6.11 0.93 -7.73
CA ALA A 59 -5.89 0.18 -8.97
C ALA A 59 -7.19 0.01 -9.76
N ARG A 60 -8.31 -0.25 -9.09
CA ARG A 60 -9.62 -0.39 -9.74
C ARG A 60 -10.07 0.90 -10.38
N ASN A 61 -9.98 2.03 -9.68
CA ASN A 61 -10.28 3.32 -10.27
C ASN A 61 -9.41 3.63 -11.49
N TRP A 62 -8.11 3.34 -11.40
CA TRP A 62 -7.17 3.59 -12.48
C TRP A 62 -7.43 2.73 -13.73
N ILE A 63 -7.79 1.46 -13.55
CA ILE A 63 -7.91 0.47 -14.64
C ILE A 63 -9.34 0.38 -15.19
N LYS A 64 -10.35 0.42 -14.32
CA LYS A 64 -11.77 0.20 -14.67
C LYS A 64 -12.60 1.48 -14.71
N GLU A 65 -12.03 2.64 -14.38
CA GLU A 65 -12.74 3.94 -14.27
C GLU A 65 -13.97 3.89 -13.34
N LYS A 66 -13.98 2.93 -12.41
CA LYS A 66 -15.06 2.73 -11.44
C LYS A 66 -14.69 3.36 -10.11
N HIS A 67 -15.70 3.86 -9.41
CA HIS A 67 -15.53 4.42 -8.09
C HIS A 67 -15.32 3.28 -7.09
N ASP A 68 -14.32 3.44 -6.23
CA ASP A 68 -14.04 2.52 -5.12
C ASP A 68 -14.92 2.86 -3.91
N ILE A 69 -14.81 2.03 -2.87
CA ILE A 69 -15.42 2.28 -1.55
C ILE A 69 -14.97 3.59 -0.90
N ILE A 70 -13.83 4.15 -1.33
CA ILE A 70 -13.27 5.41 -0.88
C ILE A 70 -13.19 6.31 -2.10
N GLU A 71 -13.71 7.53 -1.96
CA GLU A 71 -13.63 8.57 -2.98
C GLU A 71 -12.17 9.00 -3.17
N LEU A 72 -11.75 9.10 -4.43
CA LEU A 72 -10.42 9.57 -4.77
C LEU A 72 -10.49 11.04 -5.15
N ASP A 73 -9.44 11.78 -4.80
CA ASP A 73 -9.27 13.15 -5.28
C ASP A 73 -9.28 13.18 -6.82
N PRO A 74 -9.88 14.21 -7.42
CA PRO A 74 -9.89 14.36 -8.87
C PRO A 74 -8.45 14.44 -9.38
N ARG A 75 -8.20 13.75 -10.50
CA ARG A 75 -6.90 13.84 -11.18
C ARG A 75 -6.68 15.31 -11.59
N PRO A 76 -5.46 15.84 -11.43
CA PRO A 76 -5.13 17.17 -11.93
C PRO A 76 -5.31 17.27 -13.44
#